data_AF-A0A6P8NY28-F1
#
_entry.id   AF-A0A6P8NY28-F1
#
_cell.length_a   1.000
_cell.length_b   1.000
_cell.length_c   1.000
_cell.angle_alpha   90.00
_cell.angle_beta   90.00
_cell.angle_gamma   90.00
#
_symmetry.space_group_name_H-M   'P 1'
#
loop_
_entity.id
_entity.type
_entity.pdbx_description
1 polymer ?
#
loop_
_entity_poly.entity_id
_entity_poly.type
_entity_poly.pdbx_seq_one_letter_code
_entity_poly.pdbx_strand_id
1 'polypeptide(L)'
;MRTMKKGRLILIKNVLFLPVIFILAILFCITSLMAWNEYRELYPFQKSIEQAILDTRSRNFSYKFWREPKKLYLALETNLSMVRQSITLTDSNFTYQMNLSQYQLEFPYLQSYHCSLVIDQAGFCQQTWGKPLLLLAIKSHPKSFQRRAASRKTWARMWEIDSMLVKSIFLMAMSKNTEHTDLVTEEDMDFHDILLWDFEESHHNLSLKERCFMEWLYYNCQEAEFIFKGDDDEFVNPLTVVRYVSDFVNSSTTVHGHLMVHSDVVREGKYKVSETLYPLKKYPTFLSGGGFIIPGDSIPALFHASIVLPVFPLDDVYFGFLLLAANLTYRHDARFCVSKSSKENCKFLETLVVHDISPYTLFQIWRGTQPLWNWKTLVLLILLCLVVGTSSSIKLLKQCYNGIVRVLLLLPSNRILRVVVEVQNWNKWDLDWLYKIIYKKRKTQENILWNH
;
A
#
# COMPACT_ATOMS: atom_id res chain seq x y z
N MET A 1 -40.55 39.61 -60.92
CA MET A 1 -40.46 38.14 -60.80
C MET A 1 -39.34 37.77 -59.84
N ARG A 2 -39.66 37.69 -58.55
CA ARG A 2 -38.82 37.16 -57.47
C ARG A 2 -39.44 35.83 -57.06
N THR A 3 -38.75 34.70 -57.27
CA THR A 3 -38.86 33.48 -56.45
C THR A 3 -37.91 32.41 -56.99
N MET A 4 -37.47 31.53 -56.09
CA MET A 4 -36.76 30.27 -56.33
C MET A 4 -35.24 30.31 -56.57
N LYS A 5 -34.47 30.40 -55.47
CA LYS A 5 -33.15 29.73 -55.32
C LYS A 5 -32.72 29.67 -53.83
N LYS A 6 -33.58 29.15 -52.95
CA LYS A 6 -33.24 28.77 -51.56
C LYS A 6 -34.11 27.57 -51.18
N GLY A 7 -33.69 26.36 -51.54
CA GLY A 7 -34.50 25.17 -51.25
C GLY A 7 -33.80 23.81 -51.29
N ARG A 8 -32.51 23.70 -51.67
CA ARG A 8 -31.85 22.39 -51.81
C ARG A 8 -30.69 22.10 -50.86
N LEU A 9 -30.23 23.05 -50.04
CA LEU A 9 -29.07 22.83 -49.16
C LEU A 9 -29.41 22.36 -47.73
N ILE A 10 -30.70 22.41 -47.33
CA ILE A 10 -31.11 22.11 -45.94
C ILE A 10 -31.46 20.62 -45.75
N LEU A 11 -31.78 19.88 -46.83
CA LEU A 11 -32.19 18.49 -46.71
C LEU A 11 -31.00 17.51 -46.55
N ILE A 12 -29.82 17.82 -47.08
CA ILE A 12 -28.67 16.89 -47.07
C ILE A 12 -27.97 16.86 -45.69
N LYS A 13 -28.00 17.96 -44.92
CA LYS A 13 -27.41 17.97 -43.56
C LYS A 13 -28.20 17.15 -42.54
N ASN A 14 -29.53 17.05 -42.69
CA ASN A 14 -30.36 16.33 -41.71
C ASN A 14 -30.42 14.82 -41.95
N VAL A 15 -30.21 14.35 -43.19
CA VAL A 15 -30.29 12.91 -43.53
C VAL A 15 -29.03 12.14 -43.10
N LEU A 16 -27.87 12.79 -43.01
CA LEU A 16 -26.62 12.18 -42.51
C LEU A 16 -26.39 12.38 -41.00
N PHE A 17 -27.10 13.30 -40.34
CA PHE A 17 -26.92 13.60 -38.91
C PHE A 17 -27.61 12.59 -37.99
N LEU A 18 -28.82 12.16 -38.35
CA LEU A 18 -29.58 11.16 -37.61
C LEU A 18 -28.87 9.79 -37.47
N PRO A 19 -28.31 9.20 -38.54
CA PRO A 19 -27.62 7.91 -38.42
C PRO A 19 -26.34 8.00 -37.59
N VAL A 20 -25.60 9.12 -37.62
CA VAL A 20 -24.38 9.31 -36.81
C VAL A 20 -24.73 9.44 -35.33
N ILE A 21 -25.77 10.20 -34.98
CA ILE A 21 -26.24 10.30 -33.58
C ILE A 21 -26.74 8.93 -33.08
N PHE A 22 -27.41 8.16 -33.93
CA PHE A 22 -27.90 6.82 -33.57
C PHE A 22 -26.75 5.82 -33.35
N ILE A 23 -25.71 5.84 -34.20
CA ILE A 23 -24.51 5.02 -34.03
C ILE A 23 -23.76 5.39 -32.75
N LEU A 24 -23.62 6.69 -32.45
CA LEU A 24 -23.00 7.16 -31.21
C LEU A 24 -23.79 6.76 -29.96
N ALA A 25 -25.13 6.75 -30.03
CA ALA A 25 -25.99 6.28 -28.95
C ALA A 25 -25.88 4.76 -28.73
N ILE A 26 -25.78 3.97 -29.79
CA ILE A 26 -25.57 2.51 -29.70
C ILE A 26 -24.18 2.21 -29.11
N LEU A 27 -23.13 2.89 -29.57
CA LEU A 27 -21.78 2.77 -28.99
C LEU A 27 -21.76 3.17 -27.51
N PHE A 28 -22.49 4.22 -27.13
CA PHE A 28 -22.65 4.61 -25.73
C PHE A 28 -23.38 3.55 -24.90
N CYS A 29 -24.44 2.92 -25.43
CA CYS A 29 -25.15 1.84 -24.74
C CYS A 29 -24.28 0.59 -24.60
N ILE A 30 -23.55 0.19 -25.64
CA ILE A 30 -22.67 -0.99 -25.61
C ILE A 30 -21.51 -0.76 -24.63
N THR A 31 -20.87 0.41 -24.66
CA THR A 31 -19.77 0.74 -23.73
C THR A 31 -20.25 0.92 -22.29
N SER A 32 -21.45 1.45 -22.08
CA SER A 32 -22.07 1.53 -20.75
C SER A 32 -22.46 0.15 -20.21
N LEU A 33 -22.90 -0.77 -21.06
CA LEU A 33 -23.21 -2.15 -20.70
C LEU A 33 -21.94 -2.98 -20.41
N MET A 34 -20.88 -2.77 -21.19
CA MET A 34 -19.56 -3.35 -20.93
C MET A 34 -18.96 -2.82 -19.63
N ALA A 35 -19.05 -1.51 -19.39
CA ALA A 35 -18.62 -0.89 -18.13
C ALA A 35 -19.50 -1.29 -16.93
N TRP A 36 -20.78 -1.58 -17.15
CA TRP A 36 -21.66 -2.15 -16.12
C TRP A 36 -21.25 -3.60 -15.79
N ASN A 37 -20.84 -4.39 -16.78
CA ASN A 37 -20.32 -5.74 -16.56
C ASN A 37 -18.95 -5.72 -15.86
N GLU A 38 -18.01 -4.84 -16.23
CA GLU A 38 -16.74 -4.64 -15.50
C GLU A 38 -16.98 -4.12 -14.07
N TYR A 39 -17.94 -3.20 -13.88
CA TYR A 39 -18.33 -2.72 -12.55
C TYR A 39 -18.96 -3.83 -11.69
N ARG A 40 -19.69 -4.77 -12.31
CA ARG A 40 -20.26 -5.95 -11.66
C ARG A 40 -19.19 -6.98 -11.29
N GLU A 41 -18.12 -7.10 -12.07
CA GLU A 41 -16.94 -7.92 -11.73
C GLU A 41 -16.07 -7.31 -10.63
N LEU A 42 -15.96 -5.97 -10.57
CA LEU A 42 -15.30 -5.25 -9.47
C LEU A 42 -16.11 -5.19 -8.16
N TYR A 43 -17.41 -5.50 -8.20
CA TYR A 43 -18.32 -5.50 -7.06
C TYR A 43 -19.30 -6.69 -7.10
N PRO A 44 -18.86 -7.94 -6.86
CA PRO A 44 -19.79 -9.03 -6.64
C PRO A 44 -20.40 -8.85 -5.24
N PHE A 45 -21.63 -8.34 -5.21
CA PHE A 45 -22.66 -8.68 -4.22
C PHE A 45 -22.34 -8.44 -2.73
N GLN A 46 -22.84 -7.33 -2.18
CA GLN A 46 -22.96 -7.13 -0.72
C GLN A 46 -23.90 -8.16 -0.04
N LYS A 47 -24.71 -8.89 -0.83
CA LYS A 47 -25.54 -10.02 -0.39
C LYS A 47 -24.79 -11.35 -0.26
N SER A 48 -23.64 -11.52 -0.93
CA SER A 48 -22.90 -12.80 -0.89
C SER A 48 -22.15 -13.00 0.42
N ILE A 49 -21.82 -11.92 1.15
CA ILE A 49 -21.19 -12.03 2.47
C ILE A 49 -22.22 -12.52 3.50
N GLU A 50 -23.45 -11.98 3.49
CA GLU A 50 -24.52 -12.49 4.35
C GLU A 50 -24.92 -13.93 3.99
N GLN A 51 -24.94 -14.28 2.69
CA GLN A 51 -25.27 -15.64 2.26
C GLN A 51 -24.13 -16.64 2.50
N ALA A 52 -22.86 -16.24 2.34
CA ALA A 52 -21.69 -17.07 2.66
C ALA A 52 -21.64 -17.35 4.16
N ILE A 53 -21.88 -16.34 5.02
CA ILE A 53 -21.99 -16.52 6.48
C ILE A 53 -23.12 -17.50 6.85
N LEU A 54 -24.20 -17.57 6.07
CA LEU A 54 -25.31 -18.49 6.28
C LEU A 54 -25.05 -19.90 5.73
N ASP A 55 -24.34 -20.03 4.60
CA ASP A 55 -24.02 -21.31 3.96
C ASP A 55 -22.91 -22.08 4.70
N THR A 56 -21.96 -21.40 5.35
CA THR A 56 -20.89 -22.03 6.16
C THR A 56 -21.45 -22.80 7.36
N ARG A 57 -22.63 -22.43 7.87
CA ARG A 57 -23.31 -23.16 8.96
C ARG A 57 -23.85 -24.54 8.56
N SER A 58 -23.88 -24.87 7.27
CA SER A 58 -24.62 -26.04 6.77
C SER A 58 -23.78 -27.22 6.26
N ARG A 59 -22.45 -27.11 6.20
CA ARG A 59 -21.60 -28.16 5.58
C ARG A 59 -20.64 -28.80 6.56
N ASN A 60 -21.12 -29.88 7.19
CA ASN A 60 -20.24 -30.91 7.75
C ASN A 60 -19.52 -31.62 6.60
N PHE A 61 -18.22 -31.40 6.44
CA PHE A 61 -17.39 -32.26 5.58
C PHE A 61 -16.12 -32.73 6.31
N SER A 62 -15.96 -34.05 6.26
CA SER A 62 -14.96 -34.86 6.94
C SER A 62 -13.59 -34.75 6.26
N TYR A 63 -12.58 -34.55 7.08
CA TYR A 63 -11.18 -34.33 6.74
C TYR A 63 -10.49 -35.52 6.07
N LYS A 64 -9.60 -35.26 5.11
CA LYS A 64 -8.46 -36.15 4.88
C LYS A 64 -7.18 -35.41 4.47
N PHE A 65 -6.28 -35.45 5.45
CA PHE A 65 -4.86 -35.15 5.54
C PHE A 65 -4.00 -35.52 4.31
N TRP A 66 -3.11 -34.62 3.90
CA TRP A 66 -1.85 -34.97 3.23
C TRP A 66 -0.70 -34.10 3.76
N ARG A 67 0.31 -34.78 4.31
CA ARG A 67 1.61 -34.25 4.75
C ARG A 67 2.70 -34.72 3.77
N GLU A 68 3.70 -33.85 3.66
CA GLU A 68 5.15 -34.10 3.42
C GLU A 68 5.73 -34.07 2.00
N PRO A 69 6.93 -33.45 1.87
CA PRO A 69 8.20 -34.11 2.25
C PRO A 69 9.09 -33.34 3.26
N LYS A 70 9.32 -33.89 4.48
CA LYS A 70 10.25 -33.38 5.51
C LYS A 70 11.71 -33.83 5.37
N LYS A 71 12.07 -34.63 4.35
CA LYS A 71 13.33 -35.40 4.39
C LYS A 71 14.61 -34.64 4.04
N LEU A 72 14.55 -33.51 3.33
CA LEU A 72 15.75 -32.74 3.00
C LEU A 72 16.10 -31.70 4.08
N TYR A 73 15.10 -31.23 4.85
CA TYR A 73 15.26 -30.22 5.90
C TYR A 73 15.90 -30.77 7.18
N LEU A 74 15.64 -32.03 7.54
CA LEU A 74 16.20 -32.65 8.77
C LEU A 74 17.74 -32.77 8.77
N ALA A 75 18.39 -32.77 7.60
CA ALA A 75 19.84 -32.90 7.50
C ALA A 75 20.59 -31.57 7.75
N LEU A 76 19.90 -30.43 7.68
CA LEU A 76 20.45 -29.10 7.97
C LEU A 76 20.13 -28.64 9.41
N GLU A 77 19.13 -29.23 10.07
CA GLU A 77 18.72 -28.93 11.45
C GLU A 77 19.83 -29.14 12.50
N THR A 78 20.87 -29.95 12.22
CA THR A 78 21.84 -30.34 13.24
C THR A 78 22.94 -29.33 13.55
N ASN A 79 23.09 -28.22 12.81
CA ASN A 79 24.22 -27.28 13.00
C ASN A 79 23.89 -25.81 13.27
N LEU A 80 22.61 -25.40 13.23
CA LEU A 80 22.17 -24.05 13.64
C LEU A 80 21.27 -24.16 14.88
N SER A 81 21.83 -24.66 15.98
CA SER A 81 21.16 -24.58 17.28
C SER A 81 20.99 -23.11 17.67
N MET A 82 19.89 -22.75 18.34
CA MET A 82 19.74 -21.40 18.90
C MET A 82 20.81 -21.19 19.99
N VAL A 83 21.90 -20.50 19.65
CA VAL A 83 22.98 -20.15 20.58
C VAL A 83 22.81 -18.70 21.02
N ARG A 84 21.72 -18.43 21.75
CA ARG A 84 21.58 -17.12 22.41
C ARG A 84 22.67 -16.97 23.45
N GLN A 85 23.28 -15.80 23.50
CA GLN A 85 24.35 -15.51 24.47
C GLN A 85 24.28 -14.08 24.97
N SER A 86 24.90 -13.83 26.12
CA SER A 86 25.11 -12.45 26.56
C SER A 86 26.05 -11.76 25.58
N ILE A 87 25.66 -10.57 25.14
CA ILE A 87 26.41 -9.81 24.13
C ILE A 87 26.48 -8.34 24.51
N THR A 88 27.60 -7.72 24.13
CA THR A 88 27.81 -6.28 24.24
C THR A 88 27.85 -5.70 22.83
N LEU A 89 26.96 -4.76 22.55
CA LEU A 89 26.93 -4.01 21.30
C LEU A 89 27.29 -2.55 21.56
N THR A 90 27.87 -1.88 20.58
CA THR A 90 28.29 -0.47 20.73
C THR A 90 27.93 0.30 19.48
N ASP A 91 27.45 1.52 19.67
CA ASP A 91 27.44 2.54 18.62
C ASP A 91 28.35 3.72 19.02
N SER A 92 28.24 4.84 18.31
CA SER A 92 29.09 6.02 18.57
C SER A 92 28.86 6.65 19.95
N ASN A 93 27.72 6.40 20.59
CA ASN A 93 27.28 7.13 21.77
C ASN A 93 27.13 6.23 23.00
N PHE A 94 26.80 4.95 22.82
CA PHE A 94 26.44 4.05 23.92
C PHE A 94 27.01 2.64 23.76
N THR A 95 27.11 1.95 24.89
CA THR A 95 27.44 0.52 24.98
C THR A 95 26.27 -0.23 25.60
N TYR A 96 25.67 -1.13 24.82
CA TYR A 96 24.49 -1.90 25.17
C TYR A 96 24.89 -3.28 25.66
N GLN A 97 24.66 -3.55 26.95
CA GLN A 97 24.86 -4.89 27.52
C GLN A 97 23.55 -5.65 27.53
N MET A 98 23.48 -6.74 26.76
CA MET A 98 22.34 -7.65 26.72
C MET A 98 22.68 -8.90 27.51
N ASN A 99 22.41 -8.89 28.82
CA ASN A 99 22.68 -10.01 29.70
C ASN A 99 21.60 -11.09 29.56
N LEU A 100 21.89 -12.19 28.88
CA LEU A 100 20.93 -13.26 28.61
C LEU A 100 20.25 -13.78 29.89
N SER A 101 20.97 -13.89 31.01
CA SER A 101 20.39 -14.37 32.27
C SER A 101 19.25 -13.45 32.74
N GLN A 102 19.39 -12.14 32.57
CA GLN A 102 18.33 -11.19 32.94
C GLN A 102 17.12 -11.29 32.00
N TYR A 103 17.37 -11.48 30.71
CA TYR A 103 16.31 -11.66 29.72
C TYR A 103 15.55 -12.97 29.93
N GLN A 104 16.25 -14.04 30.35
CA GLN A 104 15.64 -15.31 30.72
C GLN A 104 14.81 -15.21 32.01
N LEU A 105 15.24 -14.39 32.97
CA LEU A 105 14.48 -14.16 34.21
C LEU A 105 13.18 -13.38 33.97
N GLU A 106 13.23 -12.28 33.21
CA GLU A 106 12.06 -11.42 33.00
C GLU A 106 11.17 -11.87 31.83
N PHE A 107 11.76 -12.43 30.78
CA PHE A 107 11.07 -12.84 29.55
C PHE A 107 11.47 -14.25 29.08
N PRO A 108 11.31 -15.30 29.91
CA PRO A 108 11.78 -16.66 29.61
C PRO A 108 11.21 -17.20 28.30
N TYR A 109 9.95 -16.90 27.99
CA TYR A 109 9.29 -17.36 26.78
C TYR A 109 9.92 -16.75 25.51
N LEU A 110 10.26 -15.46 25.53
CA LEU A 110 10.94 -14.80 24.40
C LEU A 110 12.31 -15.44 24.10
N GLN A 111 12.99 -15.96 25.13
CA GLN A 111 14.33 -16.53 25.01
C GLN A 111 14.36 -18.02 24.69
N SER A 112 13.26 -18.74 24.89
CA SER A 112 13.22 -20.21 24.75
C SER A 112 12.33 -20.68 23.60
N TYR A 113 11.43 -19.83 23.11
CA TYR A 113 10.51 -20.21 22.04
C TYR A 113 11.26 -20.55 20.74
N HIS A 114 10.88 -21.67 20.12
CA HIS A 114 11.31 -22.11 18.79
C HIS A 114 10.20 -21.80 17.80
N CYS A 115 10.54 -21.21 16.64
CA CYS A 115 9.51 -20.84 15.67
C CYS A 115 8.82 -22.07 15.11
N SER A 116 7.51 -22.13 15.26
CA SER A 116 6.68 -23.23 14.79
C SER A 116 5.46 -22.65 14.09
N LEU A 117 5.36 -22.93 12.79
CA LEU A 117 4.28 -22.46 11.93
C LEU A 117 3.11 -23.42 11.97
N VAL A 118 1.93 -22.87 12.22
CA VAL A 118 0.62 -23.55 12.06
C VAL A 118 0.16 -23.42 10.61
N ILE A 119 0.30 -22.22 10.04
CA ILE A 119 0.02 -21.92 8.62
C ILE A 119 1.31 -21.40 8.01
N ASP A 120 1.77 -22.07 6.96
CA ASP A 120 2.97 -21.72 6.20
C ASP A 120 2.63 -21.56 4.72
N GLN A 121 3.28 -20.60 4.08
CA GLN A 121 3.17 -20.31 2.64
C GLN A 121 4.47 -20.72 1.94
N ALA A 122 4.80 -22.00 1.99
CA ALA A 122 5.98 -22.54 1.33
C ALA A 122 5.94 -22.21 -0.18
N GLY A 123 7.01 -21.61 -0.69
CA GLY A 123 7.09 -21.19 -2.09
C GLY A 123 6.42 -19.86 -2.42
N PHE A 124 5.89 -19.12 -1.43
CA PHE A 124 5.26 -17.80 -1.66
C PHE A 124 6.16 -16.82 -2.44
N CYS A 125 7.46 -16.85 -2.15
CA CYS A 125 8.47 -15.99 -2.78
C CYS A 125 9.13 -16.60 -4.01
N GLN A 126 8.84 -17.86 -4.36
CA GLN A 126 9.40 -18.47 -5.57
C GLN A 126 8.94 -17.70 -6.80
N GLN A 127 9.90 -17.20 -7.57
CA GLN A 127 9.62 -16.38 -8.74
C GLN A 127 9.32 -17.28 -9.94
N THR A 128 8.10 -17.22 -10.48
CA THR A 128 7.72 -17.96 -11.69
C THR A 128 8.20 -17.30 -12.98
N TRP A 129 8.62 -16.03 -12.94
CA TRP A 129 8.88 -15.21 -14.13
C TRP A 129 10.14 -14.34 -14.05
N GLY A 130 11.02 -14.55 -13.06
CA GLY A 130 12.28 -13.82 -12.90
C GLY A 130 12.16 -12.31 -12.67
N LYS A 131 11.02 -11.85 -12.11
CA LYS A 131 10.79 -10.43 -11.78
C LYS A 131 11.24 -10.14 -10.34
N PRO A 132 11.95 -9.03 -10.08
CA PRO A 132 12.28 -8.60 -8.71
C PRO A 132 11.03 -8.53 -7.83
N LEU A 133 11.13 -9.06 -6.62
CA LEU A 133 10.02 -9.14 -5.68
C LEU A 133 10.16 -8.09 -4.56
N LEU A 134 9.13 -7.27 -4.40
CA LEU A 134 8.87 -6.50 -3.18
C LEU A 134 7.83 -7.24 -2.33
N LEU A 135 8.24 -7.77 -1.19
CA LEU A 135 7.35 -8.40 -0.22
C LEU A 135 6.82 -7.37 0.78
N LEU A 136 5.50 -7.20 0.87
CA LEU A 136 4.83 -6.42 1.91
C LEU A 136 4.46 -7.34 3.08
N ALA A 137 5.28 -7.39 4.11
CA ALA A 137 5.06 -8.16 5.33
C ALA A 137 4.32 -7.33 6.39
N ILE A 138 3.08 -7.70 6.67
CA ILE A 138 2.15 -6.87 7.44
C ILE A 138 1.85 -7.55 8.78
N LYS A 139 2.33 -6.98 9.88
CA LYS A 139 1.96 -7.44 11.23
C LYS A 139 0.47 -7.23 11.44
N SER A 140 -0.25 -8.32 11.73
CA SER A 140 -1.68 -8.29 12.02
C SER A 140 -2.01 -9.14 13.25
N HIS A 141 -3.25 -9.10 13.70
CA HIS A 141 -3.76 -9.91 14.79
C HIS A 141 -4.96 -10.71 14.28
N PRO A 142 -5.20 -11.97 14.71
CA PRO A 142 -6.37 -12.75 14.29
C PRO A 142 -7.72 -11.98 14.28
N LYS A 143 -7.99 -11.17 15.31
CA LYS A 143 -9.20 -10.34 15.43
C LYS A 143 -9.32 -9.20 14.40
N SER A 144 -8.24 -8.83 13.71
CA SER A 144 -8.16 -7.68 12.79
C SER A 144 -8.62 -8.01 11.36
N PHE A 145 -9.53 -8.97 11.18
CA PHE A 145 -10.00 -9.41 9.86
C PHE A 145 -10.50 -8.25 8.98
N GLN A 146 -11.16 -7.23 9.55
CA GLN A 146 -11.62 -6.06 8.80
C GLN A 146 -10.47 -5.21 8.25
N ARG A 147 -9.36 -5.11 8.99
CA ARG A 147 -8.16 -4.38 8.56
C ARG A 147 -7.45 -5.10 7.43
N ARG A 148 -7.29 -6.42 7.54
CA ARG A 148 -6.74 -7.26 6.45
C ARG A 148 -7.60 -7.19 5.19
N ALA A 149 -8.92 -7.36 5.33
CA ALA A 149 -9.84 -7.26 4.20
C ALA A 149 -9.81 -5.88 3.52
N ALA A 150 -9.70 -4.78 4.29
CA ALA A 150 -9.56 -3.44 3.73
C ALA A 150 -8.22 -3.26 3.00
N SER A 151 -7.14 -3.78 3.58
CA SER A 151 -5.79 -3.75 2.98
C SER A 151 -5.77 -4.49 1.64
N ARG A 152 -6.29 -5.73 1.59
CA ARG A 152 -6.40 -6.52 0.34
C ARG A 152 -7.24 -5.83 -0.75
N LYS A 153 -8.31 -5.12 -0.35
CA LYS A 153 -9.15 -4.36 -1.29
C LYS A 153 -8.50 -3.05 -1.76
N THR A 154 -7.39 -2.65 -1.16
CA THR A 154 -6.72 -1.38 -1.45
C THR A 154 -5.26 -1.63 -1.86
N TRP A 155 -4.30 -1.36 -0.97
CA TRP A 155 -2.87 -1.35 -1.28
C TRP A 155 -2.20 -2.72 -1.16
N ALA A 156 -2.71 -3.64 -0.34
CA ALA A 156 -2.14 -4.97 -0.12
C ALA A 156 -2.71 -6.03 -1.07
N ARG A 157 -2.99 -5.66 -2.32
CA ARG A 157 -3.25 -6.65 -3.38
C ARG A 157 -1.96 -6.96 -4.12
N MET A 158 -1.97 -7.98 -4.96
CA MET A 158 -0.85 -8.21 -5.88
C MET A 158 -0.74 -7.06 -6.89
N TRP A 159 0.48 -6.59 -7.11
CA TRP A 159 0.77 -5.59 -8.12
C TRP A 159 1.92 -6.00 -9.01
N GLU A 160 1.93 -5.43 -10.21
CA GLU A 160 3.11 -5.34 -11.05
C GLU A 160 3.29 -3.87 -11.41
N ILE A 161 4.39 -3.28 -10.92
CA ILE A 161 4.69 -1.85 -11.08
C ILE A 161 6.14 -1.75 -11.54
N ASP A 162 6.39 -1.08 -12.65
CA ASP A 162 7.74 -0.85 -13.18
C ASP A 162 8.61 -2.14 -13.24
N SER A 163 8.00 -3.27 -13.63
CA SER A 163 8.59 -4.63 -13.68
C SER A 163 8.90 -5.30 -12.32
N MET A 164 8.57 -4.65 -11.21
CA MET A 164 8.64 -5.23 -9.87
C MET A 164 7.31 -5.89 -9.51
N LEU A 165 7.39 -7.13 -9.04
CA LEU A 165 6.24 -7.86 -8.49
C LEU A 165 6.06 -7.48 -7.02
N VAL A 166 4.87 -7.05 -6.64
CA VAL A 166 4.54 -6.72 -5.25
C VAL A 166 3.55 -7.76 -4.72
N LYS A 167 3.92 -8.44 -3.63
CA LYS A 167 3.07 -9.42 -2.94
C LYS A 167 2.96 -9.03 -1.48
N SER A 168 1.82 -9.30 -0.85
CA SER A 168 1.61 -9.06 0.58
C SER A 168 1.44 -10.36 1.35
N ILE A 169 1.96 -10.41 2.57
CA ILE A 169 1.78 -11.52 3.50
C ILE A 169 1.49 -10.98 4.91
N PHE A 170 0.53 -11.56 5.61
CA PHE A 170 0.11 -11.16 6.94
C PHE A 170 0.78 -12.03 8.01
N LEU A 171 1.40 -11.39 8.99
CA LEU A 171 2.15 -12.01 10.08
C LEU A 171 1.28 -12.07 11.34
N MET A 172 0.91 -13.27 11.77
CA MET A 172 0.00 -13.49 12.90
C MET A 172 0.51 -14.56 13.86
N ALA A 173 -0.01 -14.53 15.09
CA ALA A 173 0.17 -15.58 16.08
C ALA A 173 -1.19 -15.98 16.67
N MET A 174 -1.24 -17.07 17.43
CA MET A 174 -2.48 -17.64 17.97
C MET A 174 -3.22 -16.65 18.88
N SER A 175 -4.54 -16.57 18.75
CA SER A 175 -5.36 -15.80 19.70
C SER A 175 -5.79 -16.66 20.89
N LYS A 176 -5.93 -16.03 22.07
CA LYS A 176 -6.62 -16.65 23.23
C LYS A 176 -8.06 -17.05 22.92
N ASN A 177 -8.74 -16.29 22.05
CA ASN A 177 -10.06 -16.67 21.55
C ASN A 177 -9.88 -17.58 20.34
N THR A 178 -10.15 -18.87 20.52
CA THR A 178 -10.00 -19.89 19.47
C THR A 178 -10.86 -19.56 18.25
N GLU A 179 -12.03 -18.94 18.41
CA GLU A 179 -12.89 -18.53 17.30
C GLU A 179 -12.16 -17.57 16.34
N HIS A 180 -11.31 -16.67 16.85
CA HIS A 180 -10.54 -15.77 15.98
C HIS A 180 -9.49 -16.53 15.18
N THR A 181 -8.92 -17.59 15.75
CA THR A 181 -7.92 -18.43 15.07
C THR A 181 -8.58 -19.34 14.03
N ASP A 182 -9.77 -19.85 14.32
CA ASP A 182 -10.56 -20.64 13.36
C ASP A 182 -10.93 -19.78 12.14
N LEU A 183 -11.36 -18.53 12.36
CA LEU A 183 -11.60 -17.57 11.27
C LEU A 183 -10.36 -17.26 10.44
N VAL A 184 -9.18 -17.25 11.05
CA VAL A 184 -7.91 -17.08 10.31
C VAL A 184 -7.63 -18.29 9.41
N THR A 185 -7.98 -19.50 9.86
CA THR A 185 -7.82 -20.72 9.07
C THR A 185 -8.76 -20.71 7.86
N GLU A 186 -10.02 -20.28 8.05
CA GLU A 186 -10.95 -20.06 6.94
C GLU A 186 -10.46 -18.98 5.97
N GLU A 187 -9.96 -17.86 6.49
CA GLU A 187 -9.40 -16.77 5.68
C GLU A 187 -8.20 -17.24 4.85
N ASP A 188 -7.31 -18.05 5.42
CA ASP A 188 -6.16 -18.57 4.70
C ASP A 188 -6.55 -19.48 3.52
N MET A 189 -7.64 -20.24 3.65
CA MET A 189 -8.16 -21.08 2.55
C MET A 189 -8.56 -20.26 1.31
N ASP A 190 -8.93 -19.00 1.48
CA ASP A 190 -9.36 -18.12 0.39
C ASP A 190 -8.20 -17.28 -0.18
N PHE A 191 -7.26 -16.84 0.67
CA PHE A 191 -6.26 -15.83 0.29
C PHE A 191 -4.82 -16.35 0.21
N HIS A 192 -4.46 -17.41 0.92
CA HIS A 192 -3.11 -18.00 0.96
C HIS A 192 -2.00 -16.95 1.17
N ASP A 193 -2.25 -15.98 2.05
CA ASP A 193 -1.36 -14.85 2.32
C ASP A 193 -1.11 -14.66 3.81
N ILE A 194 -1.18 -15.74 4.59
CA ILE A 194 -1.04 -15.72 6.06
C ILE A 194 0.11 -16.62 6.50
N LEU A 195 0.98 -16.07 7.37
CA LEU A 195 1.85 -16.84 8.25
C LEU A 195 1.28 -16.80 9.67
N LEU A 196 1.06 -17.97 10.25
CA LEU A 196 0.54 -18.11 11.61
C LEU A 196 1.49 -18.94 12.46
N TRP A 197 2.10 -18.33 13.47
CA TRP A 197 2.92 -19.05 14.45
C TRP A 197 2.10 -19.51 15.65
N ASP A 198 2.53 -20.61 16.28
CA ASP A 198 1.79 -21.28 17.38
C ASP A 198 1.90 -20.59 18.76
N PHE A 199 2.62 -19.47 18.86
CA PHE A 199 2.68 -18.70 20.10
C PHE A 199 1.46 -17.79 20.30
N GLU A 200 1.21 -17.38 21.54
CA GLU A 200 0.10 -16.48 21.86
C GLU A 200 0.41 -15.03 21.45
N GLU A 201 -0.52 -14.42 20.73
CA GLU A 201 -0.49 -13.02 20.35
C GLU A 201 -0.51 -12.09 21.58
N SER A 202 0.56 -11.32 21.77
CA SER A 202 0.65 -10.30 22.81
C SER A 202 1.63 -9.21 22.41
N HIS A 203 1.54 -8.05 23.07
CA HIS A 203 2.40 -6.91 22.75
C HIS A 203 3.90 -7.21 22.89
N HIS A 204 4.32 -7.89 23.97
CA HIS A 204 5.72 -8.26 24.16
C HIS A 204 6.16 -9.42 23.24
N ASN A 205 5.22 -10.26 22.78
CA ASN A 205 5.50 -11.33 21.83
C ASN A 205 5.60 -10.83 20.38
N LEU A 206 5.40 -9.55 20.09
CA LEU A 206 5.68 -9.00 18.76
C LEU A 206 7.14 -9.24 18.35
N SER A 207 8.08 -9.25 19.29
CA SER A 207 9.47 -9.58 19.01
C SER A 207 9.68 -11.04 18.59
N LEU A 208 8.80 -11.96 18.99
CA LEU A 208 8.79 -13.31 18.46
C LEU A 208 8.33 -13.34 17.00
N LYS A 209 7.34 -12.51 16.62
CA LYS A 209 6.99 -12.36 15.20
C LYS A 209 8.20 -11.89 14.40
N GLU A 210 8.93 -10.91 14.94
CA GLU A 210 10.10 -10.40 14.25
C GLU A 210 11.17 -11.46 14.04
N ARG A 211 11.54 -12.15 15.12
CA ARG A 211 12.52 -13.23 15.08
C ARG A 211 12.09 -14.33 14.11
N CYS A 212 10.84 -14.78 14.23
CA CYS A 212 10.34 -15.87 13.41
C CYS A 212 10.12 -15.49 11.96
N PHE A 213 9.85 -14.21 11.69
CA PHE A 213 9.77 -13.71 10.34
C PHE A 213 11.17 -13.64 9.69
N MET A 214 12.22 -13.22 10.42
CA MET A 214 13.60 -13.30 9.92
C MET A 214 14.01 -14.73 9.58
N GLU A 215 13.62 -15.69 10.43
CA GLU A 215 13.83 -17.13 10.18
C GLU A 215 13.07 -17.60 8.92
N TRP A 216 11.80 -17.24 8.78
CA TRP A 216 11.01 -17.60 7.61
C TRP A 216 11.57 -16.98 6.32
N LEU A 217 11.98 -15.71 6.34
CA LEU A 217 12.61 -15.05 5.19
C LEU A 217 13.88 -15.78 4.76
N TYR A 218 14.73 -16.15 5.73
CA TYR A 218 15.96 -16.88 5.46
C TYR A 218 15.69 -18.24 4.79
N TYR A 219 14.68 -18.99 5.19
CA TYR A 219 14.44 -20.30 4.59
C TYR A 219 13.56 -20.29 3.34
N ASN A 220 12.71 -19.27 3.16
CA ASN A 220 11.66 -19.29 2.13
C ASN A 220 11.67 -18.11 1.17
N CYS A 221 12.43 -17.05 1.44
CA CYS A 221 12.28 -15.78 0.74
C CYS A 221 13.59 -14.99 0.53
N GLN A 222 14.75 -15.66 0.45
CA GLN A 222 16.04 -14.97 0.20
C GLN A 222 16.08 -14.24 -1.15
N GLU A 223 15.23 -14.62 -2.11
CA GLU A 223 15.17 -14.02 -3.45
C GLU A 223 14.31 -12.75 -3.53
N ALA A 224 13.73 -12.30 -2.41
CA ALA A 224 13.04 -11.01 -2.39
C ALA A 224 14.06 -9.88 -2.55
N GLU A 225 13.81 -8.96 -3.49
CA GLU A 225 14.68 -7.79 -3.73
C GLU A 225 14.57 -6.81 -2.55
N PHE A 226 13.34 -6.59 -2.09
CA PHE A 226 13.03 -5.73 -0.96
C PHE A 226 11.90 -6.31 -0.12
N ILE A 227 11.93 -6.00 1.17
CA ILE A 227 10.88 -6.34 2.12
C ILE A 227 10.40 -5.04 2.75
N PHE A 228 9.15 -4.68 2.50
CA PHE A 228 8.46 -3.71 3.33
C PHE A 228 7.88 -4.44 4.54
N LYS A 229 8.13 -3.93 5.74
CA LYS A 229 7.48 -4.40 6.96
C LYS A 229 6.66 -3.26 7.55
N GLY A 230 5.41 -3.52 7.95
CA GLY A 230 4.52 -2.54 8.56
C GLY A 230 3.39 -3.17 9.39
N ASP A 231 2.48 -2.34 9.88
CA ASP A 231 1.30 -2.71 10.66
C ASP A 231 0.01 -2.79 9.80
N ASP A 232 -1.02 -3.47 10.29
CA ASP A 232 -2.32 -3.58 9.62
C ASP A 232 -3.23 -2.34 9.73
N ASP A 233 -2.80 -1.28 10.41
CA ASP A 233 -3.43 0.05 10.41
C ASP A 233 -2.65 1.10 9.65
N GLU A 234 -1.99 0.68 8.58
CA GLU A 234 -1.27 1.58 7.69
C GLU A 234 -1.99 1.76 6.34
N PHE A 235 -1.76 2.92 5.73
CA PHE A 235 -1.84 3.08 4.29
C PHE A 235 -0.43 3.04 3.72
N VAL A 236 -0.17 2.10 2.82
CA VAL A 236 1.06 2.03 2.03
C VAL A 236 0.72 2.45 0.60
N ASN A 237 1.59 3.24 -0.04
CA ASN A 237 1.44 3.59 -1.45
C ASN A 237 2.38 2.72 -2.30
N PRO A 238 1.88 1.63 -2.94
CA PRO A 238 2.75 0.66 -3.62
C PRO A 238 3.55 1.29 -4.77
N LEU A 239 2.96 2.25 -5.50
CA LEU A 239 3.64 2.95 -6.58
C LEU A 239 4.81 3.78 -6.07
N THR A 240 4.59 4.55 -5.01
CA THR A 240 5.65 5.38 -4.41
C THR A 240 6.73 4.52 -3.78
N VAL A 241 6.37 3.40 -3.14
CA VAL A 241 7.34 2.46 -2.58
C VAL A 241 8.19 1.82 -3.67
N VAL A 242 7.60 1.29 -4.75
CA VAL A 242 8.35 0.67 -5.85
C VAL A 242 9.33 1.67 -6.48
N ARG A 243 8.86 2.88 -6.78
CA ARG A 243 9.73 3.95 -7.30
C ARG A 243 10.87 4.32 -6.35
N TYR A 244 10.57 4.37 -5.05
CA TYR A 244 11.58 4.65 -4.04
C TYR A 244 12.67 3.59 -4.01
N VAL A 245 12.30 2.31 -3.91
CA VAL A 245 13.30 1.22 -3.81
C VAL A 245 14.08 1.01 -5.09
N SER A 246 13.51 1.39 -6.24
CA SER A 246 14.20 1.34 -7.53
C SER A 246 15.44 2.24 -7.58
N ASP A 247 15.47 3.32 -6.79
CA ASP A 247 16.64 4.19 -6.66
C ASP A 247 17.76 3.56 -5.77
N PHE A 248 17.47 2.45 -5.08
CA PHE A 248 18.34 1.85 -4.06
C PHE A 248 18.66 0.38 -4.31
N VAL A 249 18.45 -0.15 -5.52
CA VAL A 249 18.78 -1.54 -5.91
C VAL A 249 20.24 -1.90 -5.57
N ASN A 250 21.16 -0.95 -5.64
CA ASN A 250 22.58 -1.17 -5.32
C ASN A 250 22.94 -0.93 -3.84
N SER A 251 21.97 -0.66 -2.97
CA SER A 251 22.18 -0.29 -1.55
C SER A 251 21.74 -1.42 -0.62
N SER A 252 22.46 -2.53 -0.67
CA SER A 252 22.14 -3.77 0.06
C SER A 252 22.28 -3.71 1.58
N THR A 253 22.95 -2.68 2.12
CA THR A 253 23.29 -2.59 3.56
C THR A 253 22.55 -1.51 4.34
N THR A 254 21.58 -0.82 3.71
CA THR A 254 20.87 0.30 4.33
C THR A 254 19.38 0.00 4.46
N VAL A 255 18.82 0.14 5.65
CA VAL A 255 17.37 -0.01 5.90
C VAL A 255 16.71 1.37 5.98
N HIS A 256 15.54 1.51 5.37
CA HIS A 256 14.89 2.80 5.12
C HIS A 256 13.60 2.94 5.92
N GLY A 257 13.41 4.05 6.62
CA GLY A 257 12.17 4.31 7.35
C GLY A 257 12.23 5.59 8.18
N HIS A 258 11.34 5.70 9.18
CA HIS A 258 11.37 6.82 10.12
C HIS A 258 12.29 6.52 11.31
N LEU A 259 13.45 7.18 11.37
CA LEU A 259 14.40 6.98 12.48
C LEU A 259 13.92 7.54 13.82
N MET A 260 14.03 6.70 14.85
CA MET A 260 13.89 7.01 16.27
C MET A 260 15.28 7.07 16.90
N VAL A 261 15.93 8.22 16.83
CA VAL A 261 17.32 8.40 17.30
C VAL A 261 17.35 8.45 18.83
N HIS A 262 18.00 7.46 19.46
CA HIS A 262 18.22 7.39 20.91
C HIS A 262 17.01 7.84 21.75
N SER A 263 15.86 7.23 21.46
CA SER A 263 14.62 7.52 22.18
C SER A 263 14.74 7.10 23.64
N ASP A 264 14.03 7.83 24.51
CA ASP A 264 14.00 7.53 25.94
C ASP A 264 13.36 6.17 26.23
N VAL A 265 13.93 5.46 27.19
CA VAL A 265 13.38 4.20 27.68
C VAL A 265 12.16 4.49 28.53
N VAL A 266 11.03 3.94 28.11
CA VAL A 266 9.77 4.05 28.85
C VAL A 266 9.81 3.06 30.01
N ARG A 267 9.60 3.56 31.24
CA ARG A 267 9.62 2.74 32.48
C ARG A 267 8.23 2.32 32.97
N GLU A 268 7.18 2.83 32.36
CA GLU A 268 5.80 2.61 32.80
C GLU A 268 4.83 2.36 31.63
N GLY A 269 3.66 1.79 31.94
CA GLY A 269 2.61 1.53 30.95
C GLY A 269 2.93 0.40 29.98
N LYS A 270 2.33 0.46 28.78
CA LYS A 270 2.33 -0.60 27.77
C LYS A 270 3.73 -0.93 27.23
N TYR A 271 4.61 0.07 27.12
CA TYR A 271 5.95 -0.05 26.54
C TYR A 271 7.04 -0.13 27.61
N LYS A 272 6.68 -0.48 28.85
CA LYS A 272 7.62 -0.48 29.98
C LYS A 272 8.76 -1.47 29.77
N VAL A 273 9.97 -1.03 30.10
CA VAL A 273 11.15 -1.88 30.24
C VAL A 273 11.79 -1.59 31.59
N SER A 274 12.08 -2.64 32.37
CA SER A 274 12.65 -2.50 33.70
C SER A 274 14.10 -1.97 33.64
N GLU A 275 14.52 -1.26 34.67
CA GLU A 275 15.93 -0.83 34.80
C GLU A 275 16.87 -2.02 34.96
N THR A 276 16.39 -3.11 35.56
CA THR A 276 17.17 -4.34 35.74
C THR A 276 17.46 -5.01 34.39
N LEU A 277 16.47 -5.11 33.49
CA LEU A 277 16.67 -5.63 32.13
C LEU A 277 17.55 -4.72 31.29
N TYR A 278 17.27 -3.42 31.34
CA TYR A 278 17.92 -2.42 30.50
C TYR A 278 18.25 -1.16 31.32
N PRO A 279 19.48 -1.05 31.87
CA PRO A 279 19.85 0.03 32.79
C PRO A 279 20.00 1.41 32.12
N LEU A 280 20.27 1.44 30.82
CA LEU A 280 20.46 2.71 30.10
C LEU A 280 19.15 3.48 29.99
N LYS A 281 19.26 4.80 29.88
CA LYS A 281 18.09 5.70 29.70
C LYS A 281 17.65 5.83 28.23
N LYS A 282 18.49 5.42 27.28
CA LYS A 282 18.26 5.58 25.84
C LYS A 282 18.38 4.24 25.13
N TYR A 283 17.52 4.00 24.15
CA TYR A 283 17.63 2.87 23.22
C TYR A 283 18.74 3.10 22.17
N PRO A 284 19.19 2.05 21.44
CA PRO A 284 19.85 2.25 20.15
C PRO A 284 18.97 3.06 19.21
N THR A 285 19.55 3.61 18.14
CA THR A 285 18.73 4.12 17.04
C THR A 285 17.99 2.94 16.41
N PHE A 286 16.69 3.11 16.18
CA PHE A 286 15.83 2.11 15.54
C PHE A 286 14.84 2.78 14.58
N LEU A 287 14.09 1.98 13.83
CA LEU A 287 13.05 2.45 12.92
C LEU A 287 11.70 2.36 13.61
N SER A 288 10.89 3.41 13.52
CA SER A 288 9.53 3.41 14.05
C SER A 288 8.68 2.29 13.43
N GLY A 289 7.82 1.67 14.24
CA GLY A 289 6.91 0.60 13.79
C GLY A 289 5.89 0.99 12.73
N GLY A 290 5.78 2.28 12.37
CA GLY A 290 4.91 2.75 11.29
C GLY A 290 5.45 2.50 9.87
N GLY A 291 6.19 1.41 9.69
CA GLY A 291 6.68 0.95 8.40
C GLY A 291 8.17 1.20 8.14
N PHE A 292 8.85 0.21 7.55
CA PHE A 292 10.21 0.35 7.02
C PHE A 292 10.50 -0.65 5.89
N ILE A 293 11.57 -0.38 5.12
CA ILE A 293 11.99 -1.17 3.96
C ILE A 293 13.39 -1.74 4.20
N ILE A 294 13.52 -3.04 4.02
CA ILE A 294 14.73 -3.86 4.21
C ILE A 294 15.21 -4.34 2.82
N PRO A 295 16.49 -4.17 2.46
CA PRO A 295 17.06 -4.84 1.29
C PRO A 295 17.10 -6.36 1.47
N GLY A 296 16.81 -7.12 0.41
CA GLY A 296 16.83 -8.59 0.42
C GLY A 296 18.14 -9.20 0.90
N ASP A 297 19.26 -8.64 0.41
CA ASP A 297 20.62 -9.04 0.78
C ASP A 297 20.91 -8.95 2.29
N SER A 298 20.12 -8.19 3.05
CA SER A 298 20.25 -8.09 4.51
C SER A 298 19.67 -9.30 5.25
N ILE A 299 18.83 -10.14 4.62
CA ILE A 299 18.13 -11.26 5.26
C ILE A 299 19.09 -12.20 6.01
N PRO A 300 20.20 -12.70 5.41
CA PRO A 300 21.09 -13.62 6.12
C PRO A 300 21.72 -12.99 7.37
N ALA A 301 22.18 -11.74 7.28
CA ALA A 301 22.81 -11.06 8.41
C ALA A 301 21.81 -10.80 9.55
N LEU A 302 20.58 -10.39 9.21
CA LEU A 302 19.49 -10.20 10.19
C LEU A 302 19.08 -11.51 10.85
N PHE A 303 18.96 -12.60 10.08
CA PHE A 303 18.67 -13.92 10.63
C PHE A 303 19.77 -14.38 11.60
N HIS A 304 21.04 -14.28 11.20
CA HIS A 304 22.17 -14.64 12.06
C HIS A 304 22.25 -13.78 13.33
N ALA A 305 21.92 -12.50 13.26
CA ALA A 305 21.77 -11.67 14.46
C ALA A 305 20.62 -12.20 15.34
N SER A 306 19.47 -12.55 14.75
CA SER A 306 18.27 -12.97 15.49
C SER A 306 18.42 -14.27 16.28
N ILE A 307 19.34 -15.15 15.88
CA ILE A 307 19.62 -16.42 16.59
C ILE A 307 20.63 -16.25 17.73
N VAL A 308 21.49 -15.22 17.69
CA VAL A 308 22.55 -14.97 18.68
C VAL A 308 22.08 -14.02 19.78
N LEU A 309 21.32 -12.98 19.42
CA LEU A 309 20.90 -11.95 20.37
C LEU A 309 19.79 -12.44 21.31
N PRO A 310 19.80 -12.02 22.60
CA PRO A 310 18.62 -12.09 23.44
C PRO A 310 17.45 -11.31 22.79
N VAL A 311 16.25 -11.89 22.82
CA VAL A 311 15.06 -11.27 22.21
C VAL A 311 14.57 -10.15 23.11
N PHE A 312 14.65 -8.92 22.63
CA PHE A 312 14.23 -7.72 23.37
C PHE A 312 12.70 -7.58 23.36
N PRO A 313 12.02 -7.23 24.47
CA PRO A 313 10.55 -7.29 24.60
C PRO A 313 9.76 -6.15 23.92
N LEU A 314 10.39 -5.43 22.98
CA LEU A 314 9.79 -4.44 22.09
C LEU A 314 10.34 -4.70 20.69
N ASP A 315 9.48 -4.95 19.72
CA ASP A 315 9.85 -5.47 18.40
C ASP A 315 10.64 -4.46 17.56
N ASP A 316 10.25 -3.19 17.56
CA ASP A 316 10.97 -2.15 16.81
C ASP A 316 12.37 -1.90 17.39
N VAL A 317 12.48 -1.90 18.72
CA VAL A 317 13.78 -1.77 19.42
C VAL A 317 14.63 -3.02 19.22
N TYR A 318 14.02 -4.21 19.26
CA TYR A 318 14.68 -5.47 18.97
C TYR A 318 15.27 -5.46 17.56
N PHE A 319 14.49 -5.02 16.56
CA PHE A 319 14.99 -4.89 15.19
C PHE A 319 16.16 -3.89 15.10
N GLY A 320 16.14 -2.81 15.87
CA GLY A 320 17.29 -1.90 16.00
C GLY A 320 18.57 -2.60 16.52
N PHE A 321 18.44 -3.50 17.50
CA PHE A 321 19.56 -4.32 17.95
C PHE A 321 20.03 -5.32 16.90
N LEU A 322 19.09 -5.92 16.13
CA LEU A 322 19.44 -6.83 15.03
C LEU A 322 20.27 -6.11 13.97
N LEU A 323 19.86 -4.91 13.57
CA LEU A 323 20.59 -4.09 12.60
C LEU A 323 21.98 -3.70 13.12
N LEU A 324 22.09 -3.31 14.39
CA LEU A 324 23.37 -2.98 15.00
C LEU A 324 24.31 -4.18 15.01
N ALA A 325 23.83 -5.36 15.39
CA ALA A 325 24.63 -6.59 15.38
C ALA A 325 24.97 -7.08 13.97
N ALA A 326 24.09 -6.87 13.00
CA ALA A 326 24.30 -7.18 11.59
C ALA A 326 25.19 -6.16 10.87
N ASN A 327 25.62 -5.09 11.55
CA ASN A 327 26.40 -3.98 10.97
C ASN A 327 25.70 -3.34 9.76
N LEU A 328 24.38 -3.19 9.84
CA LEU A 328 23.54 -2.54 8.83
C LEU A 328 23.29 -1.08 9.21
N THR A 329 23.17 -0.22 8.21
CA THR A 329 22.96 1.21 8.40
C THR A 329 21.49 1.59 8.19
N TYR A 330 21.18 2.84 8.51
CA TYR A 330 19.84 3.38 8.43
C TYR A 330 19.76 4.58 7.50
N ARG A 331 18.59 4.78 6.89
CA ARG A 331 18.24 6.01 6.20
C ARG A 331 16.88 6.52 6.67
N HIS A 332 16.88 7.74 7.21
CA HIS A 332 15.66 8.46 7.53
C HIS A 332 14.97 8.95 6.26
N ASP A 333 13.65 8.78 6.18
CA ASP A 333 12.80 9.44 5.18
C ASP A 333 11.49 9.91 5.81
N ALA A 334 11.21 11.22 5.68
CA ALA A 334 10.04 11.85 6.29
C ALA A 334 8.70 11.43 5.65
N ARG A 335 8.73 10.73 4.51
CA ARG A 335 7.53 10.18 3.85
C ARG A 335 6.98 8.93 4.55
N PHE A 336 7.69 8.40 5.55
CA PHE A 336 7.14 7.47 6.54
C PHE A 336 6.46 8.29 7.64
N CYS A 337 5.14 8.46 7.49
CA CYS A 337 4.32 9.30 8.35
C CYS A 337 3.83 8.55 9.59
N VAL A 338 4.68 8.50 10.63
CA VAL A 338 4.45 7.68 11.83
C VAL A 338 3.87 8.44 13.03
N SER A 339 3.85 9.78 13.01
CA SER A 339 3.35 10.61 14.12
C SER A 339 2.01 11.27 13.79
N LYS A 340 1.12 11.39 14.78
CA LYS A 340 -0.12 12.19 14.64
C LYS A 340 0.14 13.64 14.24
N SER A 341 1.23 14.25 14.72
CA SER A 341 1.62 15.61 14.30
C SER A 341 2.13 15.65 12.86
N SER A 342 2.67 14.54 12.34
CA SER A 342 3.09 14.44 10.94
C SER A 342 1.90 14.28 9.99
N LYS A 343 0.81 13.63 10.43
CA LYS A 343 -0.38 13.34 9.59
C LYS A 343 -0.99 14.58 8.94
N GLU A 344 -0.97 15.72 9.63
CA GLU A 344 -1.53 16.99 9.10
C GLU A 344 -0.78 17.51 7.87
N ASN A 345 0.49 17.13 7.70
CA ASN A 345 1.36 17.52 6.58
C ASN A 345 1.64 16.39 5.59
N CYS A 346 1.08 15.20 5.81
CA CYS A 346 1.33 14.03 4.97
C CYS A 346 0.48 14.10 3.70
N LYS A 347 1.12 14.46 2.59
CA LYS A 347 0.51 14.41 1.27
C LYS A 347 0.43 12.97 0.78
N PHE A 348 -0.75 12.34 0.86
CA PHE A 348 -0.95 10.92 0.56
C PHE A 348 -0.38 10.42 -0.79
N LEU A 349 -0.31 11.28 -1.81
CA LEU A 349 0.27 10.93 -3.12
C LEU A 349 1.81 10.82 -3.09
N GLU A 350 2.46 11.56 -2.21
CA GLU A 350 3.93 11.64 -2.08
C GLU A 350 4.45 10.77 -0.92
N THR A 351 3.58 10.32 -0.01
CA THR A 351 3.96 9.49 1.13
C THR A 351 4.24 8.04 0.74
N LEU A 352 5.16 7.42 1.47
CA LEU A 352 5.43 5.98 1.40
C LEU A 352 4.43 5.22 2.27
N VAL A 353 4.28 5.67 3.51
CA VAL A 353 3.43 5.06 4.53
C VAL A 353 2.73 6.15 5.33
N VAL A 354 1.49 5.90 5.74
CA VAL A 354 0.78 6.67 6.77
C VAL A 354 0.24 5.71 7.82
N HIS A 355 0.68 5.88 9.07
CA HIS A 355 0.34 5.01 10.21
C HIS A 355 -0.98 5.39 10.89
N ASP A 356 -1.55 4.47 11.67
CA ASP A 356 -2.74 4.65 12.52
C ASP A 356 -3.96 5.16 11.71
N ILE A 357 -4.34 4.36 10.71
CA ILE A 357 -5.43 4.57 9.76
C ILE A 357 -6.53 3.53 9.99
N SER A 358 -7.76 3.99 10.19
CA SER A 358 -8.92 3.09 10.28
C SER A 358 -9.26 2.50 8.90
N PRO A 359 -9.89 1.31 8.82
CA PRO A 359 -10.35 0.75 7.55
C PRO A 359 -11.21 1.72 6.72
N TYR A 360 -12.07 2.51 7.38
CA TYR A 360 -12.87 3.53 6.71
C TYR A 360 -12.00 4.62 6.10
N THR A 361 -11.09 5.20 6.89
CA THR A 361 -10.16 6.24 6.44
C THR A 361 -9.27 5.73 5.31
N LEU A 362 -8.82 4.47 5.40
CA LEU A 362 -8.02 3.81 4.37
C LEU A 362 -8.76 3.81 3.02
N PHE A 363 -10.03 3.45 2.99
CA PHE A 363 -10.82 3.51 1.75
C PHE A 363 -10.97 4.94 1.20
N GLN A 364 -11.09 5.95 2.06
CA GLN A 364 -11.18 7.35 1.61
C GLN A 364 -9.88 7.82 0.98
N ILE A 365 -8.75 7.55 1.65
CA ILE A 365 -7.41 7.83 1.11
C ILE A 365 -7.23 7.10 -0.22
N TRP A 366 -7.53 5.80 -0.24
CA TRP A 366 -7.37 4.97 -1.44
C TRP A 366 -8.14 5.54 -2.63
N ARG A 367 -9.42 5.88 -2.46
CA ARG A 367 -10.25 6.50 -3.50
C ARG A 367 -9.67 7.81 -4.00
N GLY A 368 -9.13 8.63 -3.11
CA GLY A 368 -8.48 9.90 -3.46
C GLY A 368 -7.16 9.74 -4.21
N THR A 369 -6.44 8.63 -3.97
CA THR A 369 -5.15 8.33 -4.65
C THR A 369 -5.32 7.70 -6.02
N GLN A 370 -6.50 7.14 -6.34
CA GLN A 370 -6.75 6.62 -7.67
C GLN A 370 -6.81 7.77 -8.69
N PRO A 371 -6.20 7.62 -9.88
CA PRO A 371 -6.25 8.66 -10.89
C PRO A 371 -7.70 9.04 -11.23
N LEU A 372 -8.03 10.33 -11.14
CA LEU A 372 -9.33 10.90 -11.53
C LEU A 372 -9.67 10.73 -13.03
N TRP A 373 -8.80 10.06 -13.79
CA TRP A 373 -9.07 9.50 -15.10
C TRP A 373 -10.03 8.31 -14.98
N ASN A 374 -11.16 8.53 -14.32
CA ASN A 374 -12.35 7.79 -14.63
C ASN A 374 -12.62 8.07 -16.10
N TRP A 375 -12.66 7.04 -16.94
CA TRP A 375 -13.01 7.17 -18.35
C TRP A 375 -14.31 7.97 -18.52
N LYS A 376 -15.19 7.98 -17.51
CA LYS A 376 -16.36 8.88 -17.41
C LYS A 376 -15.99 10.37 -17.46
N THR A 377 -14.95 10.81 -16.76
CA THR A 377 -14.47 12.20 -16.78
C THR A 377 -13.84 12.54 -18.14
N LEU A 378 -13.08 11.61 -18.70
CA LEU A 378 -12.47 11.78 -20.03
C LEU A 378 -13.54 11.82 -21.13
N VAL A 379 -14.53 10.93 -21.07
CA VAL A 379 -15.69 10.90 -21.97
C VAL A 379 -16.56 12.14 -21.77
N LEU A 380 -16.77 12.63 -20.55
CA LEU A 380 -17.46 13.90 -20.31
C LEU A 380 -16.70 15.07 -20.92
N LEU A 381 -15.37 15.12 -20.78
CA LEU A 381 -14.53 16.16 -21.37
C LEU A 381 -14.55 16.11 -22.90
N ILE A 382 -14.48 14.91 -23.48
CA ILE A 382 -14.59 14.69 -24.93
C ILE A 382 -15.99 15.08 -25.43
N LEU A 383 -17.06 14.69 -24.73
CA LEU A 383 -18.43 15.08 -25.05
C LEU A 383 -18.63 16.60 -24.93
N LEU A 384 -18.09 17.25 -23.89
CA LEU A 384 -18.10 18.71 -23.77
C LEU A 384 -17.35 19.37 -24.93
N CYS A 385 -16.18 18.84 -25.31
CA CYS A 385 -15.42 19.35 -26.45
C CYS A 385 -16.17 19.17 -27.79
N LEU A 386 -16.91 18.07 -27.97
CA LEU A 386 -17.73 17.81 -29.15
C LEU A 386 -18.98 18.72 -29.19
N VAL A 387 -19.62 18.98 -28.05
CA VAL A 387 -20.76 19.91 -27.93
C VAL A 387 -20.32 21.36 -28.17
N VAL A 388 -19.15 21.75 -27.66
CA VAL A 388 -18.58 23.09 -27.88
C VAL A 388 -18.05 23.24 -29.31
N GLY A 389 -17.50 22.18 -29.90
CA GLY A 389 -16.99 22.17 -31.27
C GLY A 389 -18.07 22.18 -32.36
N THR A 390 -19.32 21.82 -32.03
CA THR A 390 -20.46 21.78 -32.97
C THR A 390 -21.34 23.04 -32.93
N SER A 391 -21.12 23.96 -31.98
CA SER A 391 -21.86 25.20 -31.87
C SER A 391 -20.99 26.41 -32.20
N SER A 392 -21.08 26.88 -33.44
CA SER A 392 -20.39 28.09 -33.95
C SER A 392 -20.81 29.42 -33.28
N SER A 393 -21.56 29.38 -32.18
CA SER A 393 -22.19 30.56 -31.55
C SER A 393 -21.92 30.69 -30.04
N ILE A 394 -21.12 29.82 -29.42
CA ILE A 394 -20.79 29.91 -27.99
C ILE A 394 -19.54 30.78 -27.82
N LYS A 395 -19.69 31.97 -27.24
CA LYS A 395 -18.57 32.82 -26.82
C LYS A 395 -18.17 32.49 -25.38
N LEU A 396 -16.93 32.07 -25.19
CA LEU A 396 -16.32 31.83 -23.87
C LEU A 396 -15.66 33.11 -23.36
N LEU A 397 -16.15 33.66 -22.25
CA LEU A 397 -15.46 34.70 -21.48
C LEU A 397 -14.82 34.06 -20.25
N LYS A 398 -13.52 34.27 -20.08
CA LYS A 398 -12.71 33.67 -19.00
C LYS A 398 -12.18 34.76 -18.08
N GLN A 399 -12.38 34.60 -16.79
CA GLN A 399 -11.73 35.40 -15.75
C GLN A 399 -11.26 34.45 -14.64
N CYS A 400 -9.95 34.50 -14.34
CA CYS A 400 -9.34 33.79 -13.24
C CYS A 400 -8.97 34.79 -12.15
N TYR A 401 -9.44 34.54 -10.92
CA TYR A 401 -9.03 35.28 -9.73
C TYR A 401 -9.05 34.32 -8.54
N ASN A 402 -7.95 34.27 -7.76
CA ASN A 402 -7.78 33.41 -6.58
C ASN A 402 -8.16 31.93 -6.76
N GLY A 403 -7.64 31.25 -7.78
CA GLY A 403 -7.79 29.79 -7.93
C GLY A 403 -9.19 29.30 -8.35
N ILE A 404 -10.13 30.21 -8.60
CA ILE A 404 -11.48 29.87 -9.07
C ILE A 404 -11.57 30.21 -10.55
N VAL A 405 -11.85 29.20 -11.38
CA VAL A 405 -12.10 29.38 -12.81
C VAL A 405 -13.60 29.57 -13.01
N ARG A 406 -14.02 30.80 -13.29
CA ARG A 406 -15.41 31.08 -13.65
C ARG A 406 -15.57 31.04 -15.16
N VAL A 407 -16.40 30.11 -15.64
CA VAL A 407 -16.73 29.98 -17.05
C VAL A 407 -18.15 30.49 -17.26
N LEU A 408 -18.27 31.58 -18.01
CA LEU A 408 -19.55 32.14 -18.42
C LEU A 408 -19.89 31.62 -19.81
N LEU A 409 -21.00 30.88 -19.90
CA LEU A 409 -21.54 30.39 -21.16
C LEU A 409 -22.71 31.28 -21.58
N LEU A 410 -22.51 32.05 -22.65
CA LEU A 410 -23.55 32.84 -23.31
C LEU A 410 -24.25 31.97 -24.36
N LEU A 411 -25.51 31.65 -24.11
CA LEU A 411 -26.34 30.88 -25.04
C LEU A 411 -27.03 31.80 -26.07
N PRO A 412 -27.44 31.28 -27.24
CA PRO A 412 -28.05 32.08 -28.31
C PRO A 412 -29.37 32.79 -27.92
N SER A 413 -29.96 32.43 -26.78
CA SER A 413 -31.24 32.97 -26.27
C SER A 413 -31.09 34.14 -25.29
N ASN A 414 -29.92 34.79 -25.22
CA ASN A 414 -29.57 35.82 -24.21
C ASN A 414 -29.70 35.36 -22.74
N ARG A 415 -29.75 34.05 -22.48
CA ARG A 415 -29.65 33.50 -21.13
C ARG A 415 -28.18 33.25 -20.78
N ILE A 416 -27.78 33.72 -19.60
CA ILE A 416 -26.44 33.54 -19.07
C ILE A 416 -26.44 32.31 -18.16
N LEU A 417 -25.69 31.27 -18.55
CA LEU A 417 -25.42 30.14 -17.65
C LEU A 417 -24.09 30.41 -16.93
N ARG A 418 -24.14 30.53 -15.60
CA ARG A 418 -22.96 30.77 -14.76
C ARG A 418 -22.50 29.43 -14.21
N VAL A 419 -21.39 28.92 -14.73
CA VAL A 419 -20.77 27.69 -14.21
C VAL A 419 -19.53 28.10 -13.44
N VAL A 420 -19.58 27.95 -12.11
CA VAL A 420 -18.45 28.17 -11.23
C VAL A 420 -17.82 26.81 -10.98
N VAL A 421 -16.61 26.61 -11.50
CA VAL A 421 -15.82 25.40 -11.20
C VAL A 421 -14.77 25.83 -10.20
N GLU A 422 -14.93 25.36 -8.96
CA GLU A 422 -13.94 25.54 -7.90
C GLU A 422 -12.94 24.39 -8.02
N VAL A 423 -11.70 24.71 -8.38
CA VAL A 423 -10.65 23.71 -8.59
C VAL A 423 -9.57 23.97 -7.55
N GLN A 424 -9.59 23.20 -6.46
CA GLN A 424 -8.53 23.26 -5.45
C GLN A 424 -7.35 22.35 -5.83
N ASN A 425 -6.14 22.83 -5.54
CA ASN A 425 -4.86 22.11 -5.57
C ASN A 425 -4.31 21.68 -6.94
N TRP A 426 -4.05 22.65 -7.81
CA TRP A 426 -3.08 22.45 -8.91
C TRP A 426 -1.73 23.03 -8.51
N ASN A 427 -0.64 22.29 -8.77
CA ASN A 427 0.70 22.80 -8.55
C ASN A 427 1.22 23.50 -9.83
N LYS A 428 2.36 24.19 -9.71
CA LYS A 428 2.93 25.05 -10.76
C LYS A 428 3.21 24.30 -12.08
N TRP A 429 3.41 22.98 -12.04
CA TRP A 429 3.67 22.14 -13.21
C TRP A 429 2.41 21.86 -14.02
N ASP A 430 1.28 21.64 -13.35
CA ASP A 430 -0.01 21.42 -14.01
C ASP A 430 -0.45 22.67 -14.78
N LEU A 431 -0.18 23.86 -14.22
CA LEU A 431 -0.42 25.15 -14.86
C LEU A 431 0.50 25.38 -16.08
N ASP A 432 1.78 25.02 -15.98
CA ASP A 432 2.76 25.22 -17.06
C ASP A 432 2.55 24.24 -18.24
N TRP A 433 2.10 23.02 -17.95
CA TRP A 433 1.68 22.03 -18.95
C TRP A 433 0.40 22.50 -19.68
N LEU A 434 -0.61 22.99 -18.94
CA LEU A 434 -1.82 23.54 -19.54
C LEU A 434 -1.54 24.78 -20.40
N TYR A 435 -0.62 25.66 -19.95
CA TYR A 435 -0.19 26.84 -20.68
C TYR A 435 0.48 26.47 -22.02
N LYS A 436 1.34 25.45 -22.03
CA LYS A 436 2.01 24.93 -23.24
C LYS A 436 1.04 24.31 -24.25
N ILE A 437 -0.02 23.63 -23.80
CA ILE A 437 -1.06 23.07 -24.67
C ILE A 437 -1.93 24.18 -25.29
N ILE A 438 -2.30 25.20 -24.51
CA ILE A 438 -3.18 26.27 -24.96
C ILE A 438 -2.47 27.21 -25.95
N TYR A 439 -1.18 27.52 -25.74
CA TYR A 439 -0.46 28.47 -26.59
C TYR A 439 0.17 27.87 -27.85
N LYS A 440 0.39 26.55 -27.91
CA LYS A 440 0.97 25.91 -29.12
C LYS A 440 0.00 25.88 -30.31
N LYS A 441 -1.28 26.24 -30.11
CA LYS A 441 -2.30 26.27 -31.17
C LYS A 441 -2.56 27.65 -31.81
N ARG A 442 -1.77 28.69 -31.45
CA ARG A 442 -1.99 30.06 -31.92
C ARG A 442 -1.02 30.57 -32.99
N LYS A 443 -0.18 29.71 -33.59
CA LYS A 443 0.85 30.13 -34.56
C LYS A 443 0.58 29.79 -36.02
N THR A 444 -0.65 29.42 -36.40
CA THR A 444 -0.95 28.97 -37.78
C THR A 444 -2.07 29.70 -38.51
N GLN A 445 -2.66 30.78 -37.98
CA GLN A 445 -3.67 31.57 -38.72
C GLN A 445 -3.66 33.06 -38.34
N GLU A 446 -2.51 33.72 -38.46
CA GLU A 446 -2.47 35.19 -38.64
C GLU A 446 -1.98 35.48 -40.05
N ASN A 447 -2.93 35.49 -40.98
CA ASN A 447 -2.86 36.25 -42.23
C ASN A 447 -4.29 36.34 -42.76
N ILE A 448 -4.90 37.52 -42.59
CA ILE A 448 -5.83 38.21 -43.50
C ILE A 448 -6.48 39.33 -42.67
N LEU A 449 -5.82 40.49 -42.76
CA LEU A 449 -6.36 41.84 -42.94
C LEU A 449 -7.58 42.28 -42.13
N TRP A 450 -7.27 43.21 -41.22
CA TRP A 450 -8.09 44.36 -40.85
C TRP A 450 -8.74 45.03 -42.07
N ASN A 451 -10.04 45.34 -41.99
CA ASN A 451 -10.58 46.63 -42.42
C ASN A 451 -12.02 46.86 -41.90
N HIS A 452 -12.16 48.05 -41.30
CA HIS A 452 -13.33 48.78 -40.81
C HIS A 452 -14.10 48.25 -39.59
#